data_AF-A0A3E2JTK1-F1
#
_entry.id   AF-A0A3E2JTK1-F1
#
_cell.length_a   1.000
_cell.length_b   1.000
_cell.length_c   1.000
_cell.angle_alpha   90.00
_cell.angle_beta   90.00
_cell.angle_gamma   90.00
#
_symmetry.space_group_name_H-M   'P 1'
#
loop_
_entity.id
_entity.type
_entity.pdbx_description
1 polymer ?
#
loop_
_entity_poly.entity_id
_entity_poly.type
_entity_poly.pdbx_seq_one_letter_code
_entity_poly.pdbx_strand_id
1 'polypeptide(L)'
;MENLVYVRMRHRVQARQDQVVKMRDIAKILGPKSIVRELEEKDVLKVTAEDKNIIIVDLVQLIRGIQELEEDVEIQAVGPAQTIIEVIYEKKKVSWPLFVSVWLLLFIGAAITIMNFHVDVSMQTVHQNLFKIITGREDSKPLLIQIPYSIGLGLGMILFFNHFFRKRFNEEPSPLEVEMFNYQQDLDQYVIMNENKESIRRIDDR
;
A
#
# COMPACT_ATOMS: atom_id res chain seq x y z
N MET A 1 25.93 29.96 -19.11
CA MET A 1 25.69 29.03 -17.99
C MET A 1 24.35 28.42 -18.30
N GLU A 2 24.35 27.17 -18.74
CA GLU A 2 23.14 26.46 -19.20
C GLU A 2 22.08 26.49 -18.09
N ASN A 3 20.85 26.87 -18.43
CA ASN A 3 19.71 26.84 -17.50
C ASN A 3 19.29 25.39 -17.31
N LEU A 4 20.12 24.64 -16.58
CA LEU A 4 19.89 23.24 -16.31
C LEU A 4 18.89 23.07 -15.17
N VAL A 5 17.80 22.35 -15.45
CA VAL A 5 16.73 22.06 -14.50
C VAL A 5 16.60 20.55 -14.32
N TYR A 6 16.79 20.10 -13.09
CA TYR A 6 16.55 18.73 -12.70
C TYR A 6 15.11 18.55 -12.25
N VAL A 7 14.45 17.53 -12.79
CA VAL A 7 13.06 17.22 -12.47
C VAL A 7 12.99 15.81 -11.92
N ARG A 8 12.47 15.67 -10.71
CA ARG A 8 12.17 14.37 -10.11
C ARG A 8 10.69 14.26 -9.81
N MET A 9 9.98 13.44 -10.58
CA MET A 9 8.57 13.16 -10.31
C MET A 9 8.41 12.43 -8.98
N ARG A 10 7.26 12.63 -8.35
CA ARG A 10 6.85 11.92 -7.15
C ARG A 10 6.10 10.67 -7.57
N HIS A 11 6.34 9.56 -6.89
CA HIS A 11 5.65 8.31 -7.20
C HIS A 11 4.12 8.44 -7.07
N ARG A 12 3.66 9.12 -6.01
CA ARG A 12 2.25 9.26 -5.70
C ARG A 12 1.95 10.60 -5.01
N VAL A 13 0.80 11.17 -5.35
CA VAL A 13 0.24 12.40 -4.75
C VAL A 13 -1.23 12.17 -4.46
N GLN A 14 -1.70 12.68 -3.33
CA GLN A 14 -3.11 12.64 -2.97
C GLN A 14 -3.73 14.03 -3.15
N ALA A 15 -4.83 14.11 -3.88
CA ALA A 15 -5.53 15.36 -4.15
C ALA A 15 -7.02 15.23 -3.81
N ARG A 16 -7.64 16.33 -3.40
CA ARG A 16 -9.09 16.38 -3.18
C ARG A 16 -9.82 16.68 -4.49
N GLN A 17 -11.10 16.34 -4.52
CA GLN A 17 -11.99 16.79 -5.59
C GLN A 17 -11.96 18.33 -5.70
N ASP A 18 -11.97 18.85 -6.93
CA ASP A 18 -11.88 20.27 -7.28
C ASP A 18 -10.56 20.97 -6.92
N GLN A 19 -9.55 20.23 -6.43
CA GLN A 19 -8.23 20.76 -6.16
C GLN A 19 -7.45 20.99 -7.46
N VAL A 20 -6.81 22.15 -7.56
CA VAL A 20 -5.82 22.43 -8.61
C VAL A 20 -4.48 21.88 -8.15
N VAL A 21 -3.87 21.04 -8.99
CA VAL A 21 -2.59 20.39 -8.75
C VAL A 21 -1.50 21.17 -9.49
N LYS A 22 -0.46 21.58 -8.78
CA LYS A 22 0.67 22.35 -9.33
C LYS A 22 1.88 21.48 -9.59
N MET A 23 2.86 21.98 -10.36
CA MET A 23 4.07 21.21 -10.66
C MET A 23 4.85 20.80 -9.41
N ARG A 24 4.92 21.66 -8.38
CA ARG A 24 5.56 21.34 -7.09
C ARG A 24 4.93 20.15 -6.36
N ASP A 25 3.64 19.94 -6.60
CA ASP A 25 2.87 18.88 -5.95
C ASP A 25 3.23 17.54 -6.57
N ILE A 26 3.51 17.49 -7.88
CA ILE A 26 3.78 16.25 -8.63
C ILE A 26 5.27 15.98 -8.88
N ALA A 27 6.13 16.98 -8.77
CA ALA A 27 7.57 16.84 -8.99
C ALA A 27 8.37 17.76 -8.06
N LYS A 28 9.60 17.33 -7.76
CA LYS A 28 10.64 18.19 -7.18
C LYS A 28 11.48 18.76 -8.32
N ILE A 29 11.59 20.08 -8.35
CA ILE A 29 12.31 20.80 -9.39
C ILE A 29 13.54 21.46 -8.75
N LEU A 30 14.70 21.32 -9.35
CA LEU A 30 15.96 21.92 -8.90
C LEU A 30 16.64 22.64 -10.07
N GLY A 31 17.12 23.85 -9.86
CA GLY A 31 17.71 24.68 -10.90
C GLY A 31 17.84 26.14 -10.46
N PRO A 32 17.98 27.08 -11.40
CA PRO A 32 18.01 28.51 -11.10
C PRO A 32 16.75 28.97 -10.35
N LYS A 33 16.93 29.71 -9.24
CA LYS A 33 15.82 30.07 -8.33
C LYS A 33 14.68 30.88 -8.99
N SER A 34 14.99 31.67 -10.01
CA SER A 34 13.99 32.42 -10.78
C SER A 34 13.04 31.48 -11.49
N ILE A 35 13.60 30.56 -12.28
CA ILE A 35 12.88 29.57 -13.08
C ILE A 35 12.10 28.61 -12.18
N VAL A 36 12.76 28.06 -11.14
CA VAL A 36 12.12 27.07 -10.26
C VAL A 36 10.87 27.61 -9.60
N ARG A 37 10.87 28.86 -9.12
CA ARG A 37 9.69 29.47 -8.47
C ARG A 37 8.51 29.60 -9.42
N GLU A 38 8.76 29.94 -10.67
CA GLU A 38 7.72 30.09 -11.67
C GLU A 38 7.15 28.72 -12.08
N LEU A 39 8.03 27.74 -12.31
CA LEU A 39 7.64 26.37 -12.61
C LEU A 39 6.82 25.74 -11.46
N GLU A 40 7.26 25.90 -10.21
CA GLU A 40 6.59 25.31 -9.04
C GLU A 40 5.12 25.76 -8.87
N GLU A 41 4.81 26.99 -9.30
CA GLU A 41 3.47 27.57 -9.17
C GLU A 41 2.57 27.30 -10.38
N LYS A 42 3.09 26.75 -11.49
CA LYS A 42 2.29 26.42 -12.68
C LYS A 42 1.28 25.31 -12.37
N ASP A 43 0.04 25.56 -12.77
CA ASP A 43 -1.04 24.58 -12.71
C ASP A 43 -0.83 23.49 -13.76
N VAL A 44 -0.92 22.24 -13.33
CA VAL A 44 -0.78 21.05 -14.20
C VAL A 44 -2.14 20.57 -14.64
N LEU A 45 -3.05 20.39 -13.67
CA LEU A 45 -4.42 19.99 -13.91
C LEU A 45 -5.31 20.41 -12.75
N LYS A 46 -6.61 20.48 -13.02
CA LYS A 46 -7.64 20.59 -11.99
C LYS A 46 -8.34 19.25 -11.87
N VAL A 47 -8.37 18.69 -10.67
CA VAL A 47 -9.09 17.44 -10.39
C VAL A 47 -10.57 17.71 -10.51
N THR A 48 -11.23 17.12 -11.50
CA THR A 48 -12.67 17.24 -11.72
C THR A 48 -13.42 16.02 -11.22
N ALA A 49 -14.75 16.13 -11.10
CA ALA A 49 -15.61 15.00 -10.74
C ALA A 49 -15.69 13.91 -11.83
N GLU A 50 -15.36 14.26 -13.08
CA GLU A 50 -15.33 13.33 -14.21
C GLU A 50 -14.04 12.53 -14.25
N ASP A 51 -12.98 13.04 -13.63
CA ASP A 51 -11.77 12.29 -13.42
C ASP A 51 -12.07 11.11 -12.50
N LYS A 52 -11.66 9.92 -12.93
CA LYS A 52 -11.75 8.71 -12.11
C LYS A 52 -10.93 8.90 -10.82
N ASN A 53 -11.01 7.92 -9.93
CA ASN A 53 -10.26 7.89 -8.68
C ASN A 53 -8.73 8.05 -8.86
N ILE A 54 -8.18 7.81 -10.06
CA ILE A 54 -6.75 7.87 -10.36
C ILE A 54 -6.51 8.64 -11.66
N ILE A 55 -5.57 9.59 -11.62
CA ILE A 55 -5.08 10.35 -12.76
C ILE A 55 -3.57 10.10 -12.88
N ILE A 56 -3.10 9.77 -14.09
CA ILE A 56 -1.67 9.59 -14.36
C ILE A 56 -1.14 10.81 -15.08
N VAL A 57 -0.08 11.42 -14.53
CA VAL A 57 0.68 12.49 -15.19
C VAL A 57 2.04 11.95 -15.59
N ASP A 58 2.38 12.09 -16.86
CA ASP A 58 3.64 11.62 -17.43
C ASP A 58 4.71 12.72 -17.42
N LEU A 59 5.98 12.33 -17.32
CA LEU A 59 7.14 13.20 -17.47
C LEU A 59 7.10 13.99 -18.77
N VAL A 60 6.64 13.38 -19.87
CA VAL A 60 6.53 14.07 -21.17
C VAL A 60 5.56 15.26 -21.09
N GLN A 61 4.43 15.10 -20.39
CA GLN A 61 3.46 16.19 -20.18
C GLN A 61 4.07 17.32 -19.34
N LEU A 62 4.82 16.94 -18.30
CA LEU A 62 5.51 17.91 -17.44
C LEU A 62 6.59 18.67 -18.21
N ILE A 63 7.40 17.98 -19.02
CA ILE A 63 8.45 18.60 -19.86
C ILE A 63 7.85 19.59 -20.85
N ARG A 64 6.76 19.22 -21.55
CA ARG A 64 6.03 20.15 -22.44
C ARG A 64 5.57 21.39 -21.66
N GLY A 65 5.01 21.19 -20.47
CA GLY A 65 4.59 22.28 -19.60
C GLY A 65 5.75 23.18 -19.15
N ILE A 66 6.97 22.67 -19.00
CA ILE A 66 8.15 23.49 -18.65
C ILE A 66 8.62 24.28 -19.88
N GLN A 67 8.74 23.62 -21.03
CA GLN A 67 9.21 24.23 -22.28
C GLN A 67 8.28 25.34 -22.80
N GLU A 68 6.99 25.28 -22.50
CA GLU A 68 6.04 26.36 -22.79
C GLU A 68 6.31 27.66 -22.01
N LEU A 69 6.98 27.59 -20.86
CA LEU A 69 7.32 28.79 -20.07
C LEU A 69 8.73 29.28 -20.39
N GLU A 70 9.67 28.36 -20.53
CA GLU A 70 11.09 28.66 -20.69
C GLU A 70 11.68 27.78 -21.80
N GLU A 71 11.84 28.36 -22.99
CA GLU A 71 12.33 27.63 -24.18
C GLU A 71 13.83 27.29 -24.09
N ASP A 72 14.62 28.06 -23.33
CA ASP A 72 16.07 27.92 -23.21
C ASP A 72 16.49 27.20 -21.91
N VAL A 73 15.79 26.10 -21.59
CA VAL A 73 16.03 25.28 -20.40
C VAL A 73 16.38 23.85 -20.81
N GLU A 74 17.52 23.36 -20.32
CA GLU A 74 17.87 21.95 -20.42
C GLU A 74 17.23 21.19 -19.26
N ILE A 75 16.46 20.14 -19.56
CA ILE A 75 15.74 19.36 -18.54
C ILE A 75 16.40 18.00 -18.35
N GLN A 76 16.80 17.69 -17.12
CA GLN A 76 17.30 16.38 -16.73
C GLN A 76 16.34 15.69 -15.76
N ALA A 77 15.69 14.63 -16.23
CA ALA A 77 14.75 13.85 -15.43
C ALA A 77 15.47 12.80 -14.57
N VAL A 78 15.05 12.68 -13.31
CA VAL A 78 15.61 11.72 -12.34
C VAL A 78 14.48 11.05 -11.56
N GLY A 79 14.51 9.72 -11.43
CA GLY A 79 13.52 8.97 -10.65
C GLY A 79 12.35 8.46 -11.51
N PRO A 80 11.13 8.33 -10.95
CA PRO A 80 10.00 7.77 -11.70
C PRO A 80 9.61 8.68 -12.87
N ALA A 81 9.13 8.08 -13.96
CA ALA A 81 8.69 8.78 -15.15
C ALA A 81 7.22 9.22 -15.11
N GLN A 82 6.46 8.80 -14.09
CA GLN A 82 5.06 9.16 -13.92
C GLN A 82 4.76 9.48 -12.46
N THR A 83 3.74 10.31 -12.25
CA THR A 83 3.12 10.57 -10.95
C THR A 83 1.69 10.05 -10.96
N ILE A 84 1.36 9.21 -9.98
CA ILE A 84 -0.03 8.76 -9.72
C ILE A 84 -0.71 9.78 -8.82
N ILE A 85 -1.74 10.46 -9.31
CA ILE A 85 -2.61 11.33 -8.51
C ILE A 85 -3.84 10.53 -8.09
N GLU A 86 -3.95 10.27 -6.80
CA GLU A 86 -5.07 9.59 -6.18
C GLU A 86 -6.08 10.62 -5.65
N VAL A 87 -7.31 10.56 -6.18
CA VAL A 87 -8.40 11.45 -5.78
C VAL A 87 -9.02 10.92 -4.49
N ILE A 88 -8.78 11.62 -3.38
CA ILE A 88 -9.39 11.29 -2.09
C ILE A 88 -10.81 11.83 -2.04
N TYR A 89 -11.77 10.91 -2.04
CA TYR A 89 -13.14 11.20 -1.64
C TYR A 89 -13.27 11.16 -0.12
N GLU A 90 -14.17 11.98 0.44
CA GLU A 90 -14.49 11.88 1.86
C GLU A 90 -14.92 10.46 2.21
N LYS A 91 -14.26 9.89 3.23
CA LYS A 91 -14.55 8.53 3.69
C LYS A 91 -16.00 8.47 4.14
N LYS A 92 -16.81 7.65 3.46
CA LYS A 92 -18.14 7.30 3.95
C LYS A 92 -17.99 6.70 5.35
N LYS A 93 -18.75 7.20 6.31
CA LYS A 93 -18.79 6.64 7.66
C LYS A 93 -19.31 5.20 7.56
N VAL A 94 -18.45 4.23 7.82
CA VAL A 94 -18.85 2.83 7.93
C VAL A 94 -19.86 2.74 9.08
N SER A 95 -20.99 2.09 8.85
CA SER A 95 -21.99 1.96 9.90
C SER A 95 -21.46 1.04 11.00
N TRP A 96 -21.54 1.50 12.24
CA TRP A 96 -21.10 0.74 13.41
C TRP A 96 -21.71 -0.68 13.46
N PRO A 97 -23.01 -0.89 13.15
CA PRO A 97 -23.59 -2.23 13.12
C PRO A 97 -22.98 -3.15 12.06
N LEU A 98 -22.66 -2.64 10.86
CA LEU A 98 -21.99 -3.43 9.82
C LEU A 98 -20.60 -3.85 10.27
N PHE A 99 -19.85 -2.93 10.89
CA PHE A 99 -18.53 -3.22 11.42
C PHE A 99 -18.57 -4.38 12.43
N VAL A 100 -19.47 -4.31 13.41
CA VAL A 100 -19.63 -5.37 14.42
C VAL A 100 -20.06 -6.70 13.78
N SER A 101 -20.96 -6.66 12.79
CA SER A 101 -21.42 -7.86 12.09
C SER A 101 -20.27 -8.56 11.35
N VAL A 102 -19.48 -7.80 10.57
CA VAL A 102 -18.31 -8.34 9.88
C VAL A 102 -17.27 -8.86 10.86
N TRP A 103 -17.03 -8.15 11.97
CA TRP A 103 -16.11 -8.58 13.01
C TRP A 103 -16.52 -9.91 13.64
N LEU A 104 -17.81 -10.09 13.97
CA LEU A 104 -18.33 -11.36 14.49
C LEU A 104 -18.21 -12.49 13.46
N LEU A 105 -18.52 -12.21 12.19
CA LEU A 105 -18.39 -13.18 11.11
C LEU A 105 -16.95 -13.67 10.99
N LEU A 106 -15.97 -12.75 10.96
CA LEU A 106 -14.56 -13.10 10.89
C LEU A 106 -14.09 -13.84 12.14
N PHE A 107 -14.53 -13.43 13.33
CA PHE A 107 -14.18 -14.11 14.58
C PHE A 107 -14.69 -15.55 14.61
N ILE A 108 -15.96 -15.76 14.27
CA ILE A 108 -16.58 -17.10 14.23
C ILE A 108 -15.92 -17.95 13.14
N GLY A 109 -15.69 -17.40 11.95
CA GLY A 109 -15.03 -18.11 10.85
C GLY A 109 -13.61 -18.55 11.19
N ALA A 110 -12.83 -17.70 11.86
CA ALA A 110 -11.50 -18.04 12.35
C ALA A 110 -11.57 -19.13 13.44
N ALA A 111 -12.49 -19.01 14.40
CA ALA A 111 -12.67 -20.00 15.45
C ALA A 111 -13.01 -21.40 14.88
N ILE A 112 -13.93 -21.47 13.91
CA ILE A 112 -14.31 -22.72 13.24
C ILE A 112 -13.11 -23.31 12.50
N THR A 113 -12.37 -22.50 11.74
CA THR A 113 -11.17 -22.95 11.02
C THR A 113 -10.12 -23.52 11.99
N ILE A 114 -9.86 -22.83 13.10
CA ILE A 114 -8.93 -23.31 14.13
C ILE A 114 -9.41 -24.63 14.73
N MET A 115 -10.70 -24.74 15.07
CA MET A 115 -11.27 -25.98 15.60
C MET A 115 -11.16 -27.14 14.61
N ASN A 116 -11.50 -26.92 13.33
CA ASN A 116 -11.34 -27.93 12.29
C ASN A 116 -9.89 -28.39 12.17
N PHE A 117 -8.92 -27.47 12.16
CA PHE A 117 -7.51 -27.85 12.14
C PHE A 117 -7.10 -28.68 13.39
N HIS A 118 -7.63 -28.34 14.57
CA HIS A 118 -7.37 -29.12 15.79
C HIS A 118 -7.97 -30.52 15.73
N VAL A 119 -9.12 -30.68 15.08
CA VAL A 119 -9.76 -31.98 14.86
C VAL A 119 -9.01 -32.78 13.79
N ASP A 120 -8.69 -32.16 12.65
CA ASP A 120 -8.00 -32.79 11.52
C ASP A 120 -6.61 -33.31 11.92
N VAL A 121 -5.86 -32.52 12.68
CA VAL A 121 -4.54 -32.92 13.21
C VAL A 121 -4.67 -33.79 14.47
N SER A 122 -5.90 -34.02 14.96
CA SER A 122 -6.17 -34.77 16.19
C SER A 122 -5.34 -34.26 17.38
N MET A 123 -5.33 -32.94 17.58
CA MET A 123 -4.52 -32.27 18.61
C MET A 123 -4.76 -32.82 20.02
N GLN A 124 -5.97 -33.30 20.30
CA GLN A 124 -6.28 -33.97 21.56
C GLN A 124 -5.41 -35.23 21.76
N THR A 125 -5.36 -36.11 20.76
CA THR A 125 -4.54 -37.34 20.79
C THR A 125 -3.06 -37.00 20.90
N VAL A 126 -2.60 -35.97 20.19
CA VAL A 126 -1.21 -35.48 20.29
C VAL A 126 -0.89 -35.04 21.71
N HIS A 127 -1.75 -34.22 22.33
CA HIS A 127 -1.55 -33.77 23.71
C HIS A 127 -1.58 -34.93 24.72
N GLN A 128 -2.49 -35.90 24.56
CA GLN A 128 -2.58 -37.08 25.42
C GLN A 128 -1.32 -37.95 25.31
N ASN A 129 -0.83 -38.19 24.09
CA ASN A 129 0.38 -38.96 23.86
C ASN A 129 1.60 -38.24 24.42
N LEU A 130 1.73 -36.94 24.19
CA LEU A 130 2.84 -36.14 24.72
C LEU A 130 2.83 -36.16 26.26
N PHE A 131 1.64 -36.04 26.87
CA PHE A 131 1.48 -36.13 28.32
C PHE A 131 1.91 -37.49 28.86
N LYS A 132 1.50 -38.57 28.19
CA LYS A 132 1.87 -39.94 28.53
C LYS A 132 3.38 -40.18 28.42
N ILE A 133 4.02 -39.67 27.37
CA ILE A 133 5.47 -39.78 27.19
C ILE A 133 6.23 -39.07 28.32
N ILE A 134 5.78 -37.88 28.74
CA ILE A 134 6.46 -37.08 29.77
C ILE A 134 6.21 -37.63 31.17
N THR A 135 4.98 -38.04 31.48
CA THR A 135 4.55 -38.37 32.85
C THR A 135 4.41 -39.87 33.11
N GLY A 136 4.39 -40.70 32.07
CA GLY A 136 4.08 -42.13 32.14
C GLY A 136 2.61 -42.44 32.41
N ARG A 137 1.73 -41.44 32.54
CA ARG A 137 0.31 -41.60 32.91
C ARG A 137 -0.59 -41.24 31.75
N GLU A 138 -1.70 -41.97 31.63
CA GLU A 138 -2.77 -41.60 30.71
C GLU A 138 -3.72 -40.63 31.38
N ASP A 139 -4.00 -39.51 30.71
CA ASP A 139 -5.00 -38.54 31.14
C ASP A 139 -5.85 -38.16 29.92
N SER A 140 -7.16 -38.25 30.07
CA SER A 140 -8.12 -37.85 29.04
C SER A 140 -8.07 -36.34 28.74
N LYS A 141 -7.64 -35.51 29.70
CA LYS A 141 -7.58 -34.05 29.63
C LYS A 141 -6.25 -33.53 30.21
N PRO A 142 -5.15 -33.62 29.46
CA PRO A 142 -3.81 -33.24 29.94
C PRO A 142 -3.65 -31.70 30.04
N LEU A 143 -4.23 -31.10 31.08
CA LEU A 143 -4.25 -29.64 31.29
C LEU A 143 -2.85 -29.01 31.39
N LEU A 144 -1.88 -29.76 31.90
CA LEU A 144 -0.48 -29.33 32.02
C LEU A 144 0.17 -29.03 30.66
N ILE A 145 -0.32 -29.63 29.57
CA ILE A 145 0.14 -29.34 28.21
C ILE A 145 -0.79 -28.34 27.53
N GLN A 146 -2.10 -28.48 27.73
CA GLN A 146 -3.10 -27.64 27.06
C GLN A 146 -2.97 -26.16 27.45
N ILE A 147 -2.77 -25.84 28.73
CA ILE A 147 -2.70 -24.45 29.20
C ILE A 147 -1.48 -23.72 28.59
N PRO A 148 -0.24 -24.23 28.70
CA PRO A 148 0.91 -23.61 28.04
C PRO A 148 0.78 -23.56 26.52
N TYR A 149 0.20 -24.60 25.89
CA TYR A 149 -0.06 -24.61 24.46
C TYR A 149 -0.99 -23.47 24.03
N SER A 150 -2.12 -23.28 24.72
CA SER A 150 -3.06 -22.19 24.42
C SER A 150 -2.44 -20.81 24.61
N ILE A 151 -1.63 -20.62 25.66
CA ILE A 151 -0.88 -19.38 25.86
C ILE A 151 0.14 -19.17 24.73
N GLY A 152 0.90 -20.22 24.39
CA GLY A 152 1.90 -20.19 23.33
C GLY A 152 1.30 -19.88 21.96
N LEU A 153 0.12 -20.42 21.65
CA LEU A 153 -0.60 -20.13 20.41
C LEU A 153 -1.02 -18.66 20.36
N GLY A 154 -1.62 -18.14 21.43
CA GLY A 154 -2.03 -16.74 21.51
C GLY A 154 -0.84 -15.77 21.42
N LEU A 155 0.23 -16.03 22.19
CA LEU A 155 1.46 -15.23 22.15
C LEU A 155 2.16 -15.32 20.78
N GLY A 156 2.21 -16.51 20.19
CA GLY A 156 2.77 -16.74 18.86
C GLY A 156 2.07 -15.90 17.80
N MET A 157 0.73 -15.85 17.84
CA MET A 157 -0.05 -14.99 16.94
C MET A 157 0.24 -13.49 17.17
N ILE A 158 0.31 -13.03 18.42
CA ILE A 158 0.62 -11.62 18.74
C ILE A 158 2.01 -11.21 18.24
N LEU A 159 3.00 -12.09 18.41
CA LEU A 159 4.38 -11.87 17.97
C LEU A 159 4.50 -11.94 16.44
N PHE A 160 3.89 -12.94 15.79
CA PHE A 160 3.93 -13.12 14.34
C PHE A 160 3.34 -11.90 13.60
N PHE A 161 2.22 -11.37 14.08
CA PHE A 161 1.58 -10.18 13.48
C PHE A 161 2.14 -8.86 14.01
N ASN A 162 3.16 -8.89 14.89
CA ASN A 162 3.80 -7.72 15.49
C ASN A 162 2.81 -6.63 15.97
N HIS A 163 1.63 -7.03 16.45
CA HIS A 163 0.48 -6.13 16.56
C HIS A 163 0.59 -5.14 17.73
N PHE A 164 1.40 -5.45 18.75
CA PHE A 164 1.47 -4.68 20.00
C PHE A 164 2.86 -4.13 20.38
N PHE A 165 3.95 -4.59 19.76
CA PHE A 165 5.27 -4.08 20.09
C PHE A 165 5.62 -2.88 19.21
N ARG A 166 5.34 -1.67 19.72
CA ARG A 166 5.88 -0.41 19.16
C ARG A 166 7.42 -0.36 19.15
N LYS A 167 8.09 -1.31 19.83
CA LYS A 167 9.54 -1.43 19.89
C LYS A 167 9.96 -2.50 18.87
N ARG A 168 10.37 -2.06 17.67
CA ARG A 168 10.99 -2.92 16.67
C ARG A 168 12.31 -3.44 17.24
N PHE A 169 12.39 -4.72 17.57
CA PHE A 169 13.66 -5.35 17.95
C PHE A 169 14.55 -5.62 16.71
N ASN A 170 13.94 -5.67 15.51
CA ASN A 170 14.60 -5.77 14.20
C ASN A 170 14.05 -4.69 13.25
N GLU A 171 14.91 -4.10 12.42
CA GLU A 171 14.55 -3.13 11.37
C GLU A 171 14.02 -3.79 10.08
N GLU A 172 14.04 -5.12 10.03
CA GLU A 172 13.59 -5.90 8.88
C GLU A 172 12.07 -5.82 8.70
N PRO A 173 11.56 -5.64 7.47
CA PRO A 173 10.13 -5.64 7.20
C PRO A 173 9.54 -7.03 7.47
N SER A 174 8.33 -7.08 8.02
CA SER A 174 7.61 -8.33 8.20
C SER A 174 7.23 -8.94 6.85
N PRO A 175 7.08 -10.28 6.74
CA PRO A 175 6.68 -10.92 5.49
C PRO A 175 5.38 -10.35 4.89
N LEU A 176 4.42 -9.98 5.74
CA LEU A 176 3.18 -9.34 5.31
C LEU A 176 3.42 -7.94 4.74
N GLU A 177 4.30 -7.14 5.35
CA GLU A 177 4.66 -5.81 4.82
C GLU A 177 5.36 -5.91 3.47
N VAL A 178 6.24 -6.90 3.29
CA VAL A 178 6.91 -7.16 2.01
C VAL A 178 5.88 -7.54 0.94
N GLU A 179 4.97 -8.46 1.27
CA GLU A 179 3.93 -8.88 0.33
C GLU A 179 2.97 -7.74 -0.01
N MET A 180 2.56 -6.94 0.98
CA MET A 180 1.74 -5.75 0.77
C MET A 180 2.46 -4.69 -0.07
N PHE A 181 3.78 -4.54 0.09
CA PHE A 181 4.58 -3.65 -0.74
C PHE A 181 4.60 -4.12 -2.21
N ASN A 182 4.88 -5.40 -2.46
CA ASN A 182 4.87 -5.97 -3.81
C ASN A 182 3.48 -5.84 -4.45
N TYR A 183 2.43 -6.20 -3.71
CA TYR A 183 1.04 -6.03 -4.15
C TYR A 183 0.74 -4.58 -4.55
N GLN A 184 1.21 -3.61 -3.75
CA GLN A 184 1.02 -2.20 -4.08
C GLN A 184 1.81 -1.79 -5.33
N GLN A 185 3.03 -2.29 -5.52
CA GLN A 185 3.82 -2.02 -6.73
C GLN A 185 3.13 -2.58 -7.98
N ASP A 186 2.60 -3.80 -7.91
CA ASP A 186 1.88 -4.43 -9.02
C ASP A 186 0.61 -3.67 -9.38
N LEU A 187 -0.15 -3.19 -8.38
CA LEU A 187 -1.30 -2.31 -8.59
C LEU A 187 -0.91 -1.00 -9.24
N ASP A 188 0.15 -0.35 -8.75
CA ASP A 188 0.64 0.92 -9.31
C ASP A 188 1.02 0.75 -10.78
N GLN A 189 1.75 -0.32 -11.11
CA GLN A 189 2.14 -0.64 -12.47
C GLN A 189 0.92 -0.91 -13.37
N TYR A 190 -0.03 -1.71 -12.89
CA TYR A 190 -1.26 -1.99 -13.63
C TYR A 190 -2.04 -0.70 -13.96
N VAL A 191 -2.18 0.20 -12.98
CA VAL A 191 -2.90 1.46 -13.19
C VAL A 191 -2.16 2.38 -14.14
N ILE A 192 -0.83 2.47 -14.02
CA ILE A 192 0.00 3.23 -14.97
C ILE A 192 -0.22 2.70 -16.41
N MET A 193 -0.27 1.38 -16.62
CA MET A 193 -0.44 0.79 -17.95
C MET A 193 -1.87 0.92 -18.51
N ASN A 194 -2.90 1.00 -17.65
CA ASN A 194 -4.29 0.98 -18.12
C ASN A 194 -4.98 2.35 -18.11
N GLU A 195 -4.60 3.27 -17.21
CA GLU A 195 -5.19 4.61 -17.13
C GLU A 195 -4.34 5.68 -17.84
N ASN A 196 -3.08 5.39 -18.16
CA ASN A 196 -2.29 6.29 -19.00
C ASN A 196 -2.79 6.19 -20.46
N LYS A 197 -3.53 7.22 -20.88
CA LYS A 197 -4.09 7.32 -22.25
C LYS A 197 -3.02 7.27 -23.35
N GLU A 198 -1.76 7.61 -23.04
CA GLU A 198 -0.65 7.55 -24.01
C GLU A 198 0.00 6.15 -24.12
N SER A 199 -0.26 5.26 -23.15
CA SER A 199 0.38 3.92 -23.12
C SER A 199 -0.18 2.95 -24.16
N ILE A 200 -1.46 3.08 -24.53
CA ILE A 200 -2.12 2.22 -25.52
C ILE A 200 -2.42 3.04 -26.77
N ARG A 201 -1.49 3.00 -27.73
CA ARG A 201 -1.71 3.56 -29.06
C ARG A 201 -2.29 2.49 -29.98
N ARG A 202 -3.58 2.58 -30.30
CA ARG A 202 -4.18 1.77 -31.37
C ARG A 202 -3.72 2.35 -32.70
N ILE A 203 -2.93 1.59 -33.45
CA ILE A 203 -2.35 2.01 -34.73
C ILE A 203 -3.28 1.65 -35.92
N ASP A 204 -4.27 0.79 -35.70
CA ASP A 204 -5.27 0.42 -36.71
C ASP A 204 -6.65 0.97 -36.35
N ASP A 205 -7.07 1.95 -37.16
CA ASP A 205 -8.46 2.16 -37.60
C ASP A 205 -8.34 2.65 -39.07
N ARG A 206 -8.25 1.70 -40.00
CA ARG A 206 -8.47 1.91 -41.44
C ARG A 206 -9.70 1.13 -41.86
#